data_AF-A0AAX2UJV7-F1
#
_entry.id   AF-A0AAX2UJV7-F1
#
_cell.length_a   1.000
_cell.length_b   1.000
_cell.length_c   1.000
_cell.angle_alpha   90.00
_cell.angle_beta   90.00
_cell.angle_gamma   90.00
#
_symmetry.space_group_name_H-M   'P 1'
#
loop_
_entity.id
_entity.type
_entity.pdbx_description
1 polymer ?
#
loop_
_entity_poly.entity_id
_entity_poly.type
_entity_poly.pdbx_seq_one_letter_code
_entity_poly.pdbx_strand_id
1 'polypeptide(L)'
;MTKILDRCNNVALSTHNSHLHTILQKSQKYLKQTFNQKELARFYALLEPLYKLQETKEIIKAFEKIYYDFVKECYQSRYKHDANLESFLQNSNSKKIIWGDCLQGLKQMKSESVGAMVTSPPYYNARAYAQWSDLDSYMNDMEAILKECYRVLDNHRVFVFNVGDIFDNDNLFTRSTWGKRRLPLGAYFIMLFEKVGFSFVDDIIWDKGQVQSQRHKNGDKPYPYYQYPMNCYEHILIFHKHRNDETRYPCPVCGCLQVNGNAYTEKGLRSWECKNLDCFERSKANRGKRFSAKTYFTQNEAFNQGNEIDKDFIYAWRRDIKAINPVIKINSKGQNTLGHTAPFPKEIPEFAVKMFSYKGERVLDPFMGLGTSVKVADGLGRIGIGIERDMSLKESVYKFLGKENLGEYEL
;
A
#
# COMPACT_ATOMS: atom_id res chain seq x y z
N MET A 1 29.48 19.03 -24.01
CA MET A 1 29.24 17.59 -24.25
C MET A 1 30.44 16.70 -23.94
N THR A 2 31.68 17.21 -23.90
CA THR A 2 32.86 16.50 -23.35
C THR A 2 33.20 16.90 -21.91
N LYS A 3 32.85 18.13 -21.48
CA LYS A 3 33.19 18.68 -20.14
C LYS A 3 32.48 18.09 -18.91
N ILE A 4 31.39 17.31 -19.03
CA ILE A 4 30.72 16.66 -17.88
C ILE A 4 31.23 15.23 -17.67
N LEU A 5 31.54 14.52 -18.76
CA LEU A 5 32.25 13.24 -18.69
C LEU A 5 33.71 13.44 -18.30
N ASP A 6 34.36 14.52 -18.76
CA ASP A 6 35.72 14.88 -18.31
C ASP A 6 35.76 15.47 -16.90
N ARG A 7 34.66 16.00 -16.36
CA ARG A 7 34.58 16.30 -14.92
C ARG A 7 34.52 15.03 -14.07
N CYS A 8 34.10 13.89 -14.62
CA CYS A 8 34.24 12.60 -13.92
C CYS A 8 35.66 12.02 -14.02
N ASN A 9 36.44 12.41 -15.03
CA ASN A 9 37.83 11.97 -15.19
C ASN A 9 38.87 12.95 -14.63
N ASN A 10 38.51 14.21 -14.38
CA ASN A 10 39.40 15.30 -13.95
C ASN A 10 38.74 16.29 -12.97
N VAL A 11 37.86 15.80 -12.08
CA VAL A 11 37.80 16.43 -10.75
C VAL A 11 39.08 15.98 -10.06
N ALA A 12 39.99 16.93 -9.82
CA ALA A 12 41.12 16.72 -8.94
C ALA A 12 40.62 15.97 -7.70
N LEU A 13 41.15 14.75 -7.53
CA LEU A 13 40.96 13.85 -6.40
C LEU A 13 41.49 14.52 -5.13
N SER A 14 40.83 15.57 -4.66
CA SER A 14 41.06 16.12 -3.33
C SER A 14 40.33 15.21 -2.33
N THR A 15 40.99 14.09 -1.98
CA THR A 15 41.06 13.50 -0.63
C THR A 15 39.85 13.64 0.31
N HIS A 16 38.60 13.45 -0.11
CA HIS A 16 37.49 13.30 0.83
C HIS A 16 36.50 12.23 0.34
N ASN A 17 36.52 11.08 1.05
CA ASN A 17 35.66 9.90 0.96
C ASN A 17 36.03 8.80 -0.08
N SER A 18 36.90 7.87 0.34
CA SER A 18 37.37 6.72 -0.44
C SER A 18 36.29 5.63 -0.69
N HIS A 19 35.31 5.50 0.21
CA HIS A 19 34.33 4.40 0.14
C HIS A 19 33.25 4.66 -0.91
N LEU A 20 32.72 5.89 -0.99
CA LEU A 20 31.76 6.25 -2.04
C LEU A 20 32.37 6.06 -3.44
N HIS A 21 33.64 6.44 -3.62
CA HIS A 21 34.36 6.21 -4.87
C HIS A 21 34.42 4.72 -5.22
N THR A 22 34.69 3.87 -4.24
CA THR A 22 34.73 2.40 -4.41
C THR A 22 33.37 1.85 -4.82
N ILE A 23 32.28 2.30 -4.18
CA ILE A 23 30.90 1.94 -4.55
C ILE A 23 30.65 2.27 -6.02
N LEU A 24 30.96 3.51 -6.42
CA LEU A 24 30.68 3.99 -7.78
C LEU A 24 31.54 3.28 -8.82
N GLN A 25 32.83 3.08 -8.56
CA GLN A 25 33.75 2.37 -9.45
C GLN A 25 33.28 0.94 -9.71
N LYS A 26 32.95 0.18 -8.64
CA LYS A 26 32.47 -1.20 -8.76
C LYS A 26 31.07 -1.32 -9.38
N SER A 27 30.26 -0.27 -9.26
CA SER A 27 28.89 -0.22 -9.79
C SER A 27 28.80 0.36 -11.21
N GLN A 28 29.88 0.98 -11.71
CA GLN A 28 29.87 1.81 -12.92
C GLN A 28 29.33 1.09 -14.15
N LYS A 29 29.73 -0.17 -14.38
CA LYS A 29 29.28 -0.98 -15.52
C LYS A 29 27.77 -1.11 -15.53
N TYR A 30 27.18 -1.47 -14.40
CA TYR A 30 25.73 -1.64 -14.27
C TYR A 30 24.99 -0.31 -14.41
N LEU A 31 25.48 0.76 -13.76
CA LEU A 31 24.88 2.09 -13.85
C LEU A 31 24.82 2.61 -15.29
N LYS A 32 25.91 2.47 -16.06
CA LYS A 32 25.98 2.87 -17.48
C LYS A 32 25.09 2.01 -18.40
N GLN A 33 24.83 0.75 -18.04
CA GLN A 33 23.92 -0.13 -18.78
C GLN A 33 22.45 0.15 -18.46
N THR A 34 22.17 0.66 -17.25
CA THR A 34 20.80 0.82 -16.75
C THR A 34 20.23 2.21 -17.05
N PHE A 35 21.06 3.25 -16.91
CA PHE A 35 20.64 4.65 -17.03
C PHE A 35 21.21 5.30 -18.27
N ASN A 36 20.40 6.14 -18.93
CA ASN A 36 20.88 6.96 -20.04
C ASN A 36 21.81 8.09 -19.52
N GLN A 37 22.48 8.79 -20.44
CA GLN A 37 23.49 9.81 -20.07
C GLN A 37 22.91 10.96 -19.21
N LYS A 38 21.66 11.38 -19.46
CA LYS A 38 21.01 12.46 -18.69
C LYS A 38 20.63 11.99 -17.30
N GLU A 39 20.06 10.79 -17.19
CA GLU A 39 19.73 10.14 -15.91
C GLU A 39 20.98 9.95 -15.07
N LEU A 40 22.04 9.42 -15.66
CA LEU A 40 23.29 9.15 -14.95
C LEU A 40 23.95 10.43 -14.43
N ALA A 41 23.94 11.51 -15.20
CA ALA A 41 24.42 12.81 -14.74
C ALA A 41 23.60 13.35 -13.56
N ARG A 42 22.27 13.24 -13.63
CA ARG A 42 21.36 13.63 -12.53
C ARG A 42 21.62 12.78 -11.28
N PHE A 43 21.79 11.47 -11.44
CA PHE A 43 22.09 10.56 -10.35
C PHE A 43 23.40 10.96 -9.63
N TYR A 44 24.48 11.22 -10.37
CA TYR A 44 25.74 11.63 -9.76
C TYR A 44 25.64 12.99 -9.04
N ALA A 45 24.86 13.94 -9.57
CA ALA A 45 24.62 15.21 -8.90
C ALA A 45 23.92 15.02 -7.53
N LEU A 46 22.97 14.09 -7.43
CA LEU A 46 22.32 13.77 -6.15
C LEU A 46 23.28 13.18 -5.10
N LEU A 47 24.41 12.59 -5.54
CA LEU A 47 25.41 12.01 -4.65
C LEU A 47 26.46 13.02 -4.16
N GLU A 48 26.49 14.24 -4.70
CA GLU A 48 27.46 15.27 -4.29
C GLU A 48 27.53 15.51 -2.77
N PRO A 49 26.41 15.57 -2.03
CA PRO A 49 26.44 15.74 -0.58
C PRO A 49 27.15 14.61 0.17
N LEU A 50 27.17 13.38 -0.38
CA LEU A 50 27.73 12.20 0.29
C LEU A 50 29.25 12.24 0.36
N TYR A 51 29.93 13.01 -0.49
CA TYR A 51 31.39 13.20 -0.41
C TYR A 51 31.82 13.90 0.89
N LYS A 52 30.91 14.58 1.58
CA LYS A 52 31.17 15.21 2.89
C LYS A 52 31.10 14.24 4.06
N LEU A 53 30.43 13.09 3.87
CA LEU A 53 30.32 12.07 4.91
C LEU A 53 31.67 11.34 5.07
N GLN A 54 31.99 10.94 6.30
CA GLN A 54 33.22 10.20 6.61
C GLN A 54 32.93 8.76 7.02
N GLU A 55 31.80 8.53 7.69
CA GLU A 55 31.43 7.22 8.22
C GLU A 55 30.89 6.29 7.14
N THR A 56 31.53 5.13 6.98
CA THR A 56 31.20 4.13 5.93
C THR A 56 29.73 3.68 6.02
N LYS A 57 29.22 3.43 7.24
CA LYS A 57 27.84 3.01 7.45
C LYS A 57 26.84 4.09 7.02
N GLU A 58 27.13 5.36 7.27
CA GLU A 58 26.29 6.49 6.87
C GLU A 58 26.29 6.70 5.36
N ILE A 59 27.46 6.59 4.73
CA ILE A 59 27.61 6.68 3.27
C ILE A 59 26.77 5.61 2.57
N ILE A 60 26.85 4.37 3.05
CA ILE A 60 26.09 3.24 2.48
C ILE A 60 24.59 3.51 2.61
N LYS A 61 24.11 3.86 3.81
CA LYS A 61 22.69 4.18 4.06
C LYS A 61 22.18 5.32 3.17
N ALA A 62 22.96 6.39 3.05
CA ALA A 62 22.59 7.54 2.24
C ALA A 62 22.58 7.20 0.73
N PHE A 63 23.60 6.48 0.25
CA PHE A 63 23.68 6.03 -1.15
C PHE A 63 22.51 5.12 -1.49
N GLU A 64 22.19 4.20 -0.60
CA GLU A 64 21.06 3.28 -0.68
C GLU A 64 19.72 4.00 -0.84
N LYS A 65 19.46 4.99 0.02
CA LYS A 65 18.24 5.78 -0.05
C LYS A 65 18.15 6.56 -1.35
N ILE A 66 19.22 7.27 -1.73
CA ILE A 66 19.26 8.06 -2.97
C ILE A 66 19.08 7.18 -4.20
N TYR A 67 19.77 6.03 -4.25
CA TYR A 67 19.64 5.09 -5.36
C TYR A 67 18.22 4.55 -5.47
N TYR A 68 17.63 4.14 -4.33
CA TYR A 68 16.25 3.66 -4.31
C TYR A 68 15.26 4.72 -4.81
N ASP A 69 15.34 5.93 -4.27
CA ASP A 69 14.45 7.04 -4.66
C ASP A 69 14.62 7.40 -6.12
N PHE A 70 15.86 7.39 -6.62
CA PHE A 70 16.16 7.69 -8.02
C PHE A 70 15.58 6.64 -8.98
N VAL A 71 15.78 5.34 -8.68
CA VAL A 71 15.18 4.24 -9.45
C VAL A 71 13.66 4.35 -9.46
N LYS A 72 13.07 4.62 -8.29
CA LYS A 72 11.64 4.83 -8.14
C LYS A 72 11.17 5.99 -9.02
N GLU A 73 11.85 7.14 -8.98
CA GLU A 73 11.51 8.30 -9.80
C GLU A 73 11.59 8.00 -11.31
N CYS A 74 12.65 7.31 -11.76
CA CYS A 74 12.81 6.86 -13.15
C CYS A 74 11.71 5.87 -13.59
N TYR A 75 11.19 5.06 -12.68
CA TYR A 75 10.03 4.22 -12.96
C TYR A 75 8.76 5.06 -13.08
N GLN A 76 8.55 5.97 -12.13
CA GLN A 76 7.37 6.83 -12.09
C GLN A 76 7.25 7.75 -13.31
N SER A 77 8.37 8.22 -13.87
CA SER A 77 8.38 9.09 -15.05
C SER A 77 7.83 8.43 -16.32
N ARG A 78 7.62 7.12 -16.31
CA ARG A 78 7.00 6.37 -17.40
C ARG A 78 5.47 6.48 -17.40
N TYR A 79 4.89 7.02 -16.32
CA TYR A 79 3.46 7.12 -16.12
C TYR A 79 3.02 8.58 -16.12
N LYS A 80 1.88 8.83 -16.76
CA LYS A 80 1.20 10.12 -16.65
C LYS A 80 0.58 10.25 -15.26
N HIS A 81 0.56 11.47 -14.76
CA HIS A 81 -0.08 11.88 -13.50
C HIS A 81 -0.45 13.35 -13.60
N ASP A 82 -1.34 13.82 -12.72
CA ASP A 82 -1.70 15.22 -12.62
C ASP A 82 -0.77 15.95 -11.62
N ALA A 83 -0.19 17.06 -12.05
CA ALA A 83 0.78 17.81 -11.25
C ALA A 83 0.13 18.59 -10.11
N ASN A 84 -1.12 19.05 -10.28
CA ASN A 84 -1.84 19.78 -9.25
C ASN A 84 -2.25 18.84 -8.12
N LEU A 85 -2.73 17.65 -8.47
CA LEU A 85 -3.03 16.60 -7.50
C LEU A 85 -1.76 16.17 -6.75
N GLU A 86 -0.63 15.97 -7.44
CA GLU A 86 0.61 15.62 -6.73
C GLU A 86 1.08 16.75 -5.80
N SER A 87 0.97 18.02 -6.21
CA SER A 87 1.27 19.17 -5.36
C SER A 87 0.41 19.18 -4.08
N PHE A 88 -0.90 18.93 -4.22
CA PHE A 88 -1.81 18.75 -3.10
C PHE A 88 -1.37 17.57 -2.18
N LEU A 89 -1.04 16.43 -2.78
CA LEU A 89 -0.57 15.25 -2.04
C LEU A 89 0.78 15.46 -1.34
N GLN A 90 1.59 16.44 -1.76
CA GLN A 90 2.87 16.79 -1.14
C GLN A 90 2.76 17.90 -0.08
N ASN A 91 1.63 18.60 0.00
CA ASN A 91 1.45 19.65 1.00
C ASN A 91 1.52 19.11 2.45
N SER A 92 1.62 20.01 3.42
CA SER A 92 1.83 19.67 4.85
C SER A 92 0.64 19.04 5.55
N ASN A 93 -0.55 18.99 4.94
CA ASN A 93 -1.72 18.35 5.55
C ASN A 93 -1.51 16.84 5.68
N SER A 94 -1.69 16.30 6.88
CA SER A 94 -1.60 14.87 7.18
C SER A 94 -2.89 14.11 6.87
N LYS A 95 -4.04 14.80 6.81
CA LYS A 95 -5.32 14.25 6.35
C LYS A 95 -5.64 14.86 5.00
N LYS A 96 -5.83 14.02 3.98
CA LYS A 96 -6.07 14.47 2.61
C LYS A 96 -7.30 13.77 2.04
N ILE A 97 -8.24 14.55 1.53
CA ILE A 97 -9.43 14.05 0.86
C ILE A 97 -9.38 14.45 -0.61
N ILE A 98 -9.67 13.49 -1.47
CA ILE A 98 -9.94 13.72 -2.88
C ILE A 98 -11.42 13.48 -3.09
N TRP A 99 -12.15 14.52 -3.49
CA TRP A 99 -13.56 14.46 -3.81
C TRP A 99 -13.74 14.11 -5.29
N GLY A 100 -14.45 13.01 -5.56
CA GLY A 100 -14.79 12.56 -6.90
C GLY A 100 -14.68 11.05 -7.08
N ASP A 101 -14.73 10.60 -8.33
CA ASP A 101 -14.67 9.18 -8.67
C ASP A 101 -13.28 8.60 -8.39
N CYS A 102 -13.25 7.46 -7.67
CA CYS A 102 -12.00 6.83 -7.24
C CYS A 102 -11.11 6.40 -8.41
N LEU A 103 -11.70 5.91 -9.52
CA LEU A 103 -10.91 5.50 -10.68
C LEU A 103 -10.24 6.71 -11.34
N GLN A 104 -10.94 7.84 -11.44
CA GLN A 104 -10.35 9.08 -11.96
C GLN A 104 -9.25 9.61 -11.04
N GLY A 105 -9.50 9.65 -9.73
CA GLY A 105 -8.50 10.08 -8.75
C GLY A 105 -7.24 9.24 -8.82
N LEU A 106 -7.38 7.91 -8.82
CA LEU A 106 -6.25 6.99 -8.90
C LEU A 106 -5.45 7.19 -10.20
N LYS A 107 -6.11 7.33 -11.36
CA LYS A 107 -5.45 7.60 -12.66
C LYS A 107 -4.59 8.87 -12.64
N GLN A 108 -5.00 9.88 -11.91
CA GLN A 108 -4.26 11.14 -11.76
C GLN A 108 -3.09 11.03 -10.77
N MET A 109 -3.09 10.06 -9.86
CA MET A 109 -2.00 9.85 -8.90
C MET A 109 -0.73 9.29 -9.56
N LYS A 110 0.43 9.69 -9.05
CA LYS A 110 1.72 9.14 -9.46
C LYS A 110 1.79 7.63 -9.17
N SER A 111 2.39 6.88 -10.11
CA SER A 111 2.70 5.46 -9.89
C SER A 111 3.56 5.30 -8.64
N GLU A 112 3.43 4.20 -7.90
CA GLU A 112 4.24 3.91 -6.70
C GLU A 112 4.40 5.14 -5.80
N SER A 113 3.32 5.66 -5.28
CA SER A 113 3.31 6.87 -4.45
C SER A 113 2.66 6.63 -3.08
N VAL A 114 2.23 5.41 -2.79
CA VAL A 114 1.50 5.02 -1.59
C VAL A 114 2.23 3.88 -0.87
N GLY A 115 2.45 4.01 0.43
CA GLY A 115 3.19 3.03 1.23
C GLY A 115 2.35 1.83 1.71
N ALA A 116 1.05 2.03 1.92
CA ALA A 116 0.09 0.98 2.26
C ALA A 116 -1.34 1.36 1.85
N MET A 117 -2.20 0.36 1.67
CA MET A 117 -3.63 0.58 1.42
C MET A 117 -4.48 -0.21 2.41
N VAL A 118 -5.59 0.41 2.82
CA VAL A 118 -6.64 -0.26 3.59
C VAL A 118 -7.99 0.29 3.17
N THR A 119 -8.94 -0.59 2.87
CA THR A 119 -10.27 -0.18 2.43
C THR A 119 -11.31 -1.27 2.65
N SER A 120 -12.57 -0.89 2.41
CA SER A 120 -13.70 -1.80 2.19
C SER A 120 -14.45 -1.30 0.97
N PRO A 121 -14.63 -2.12 -0.09
CA PRO A 121 -15.30 -1.66 -1.29
C PRO A 121 -16.79 -1.38 -1.02
N PRO A 122 -17.46 -0.61 -1.88
CA PRO A 122 -18.91 -0.64 -1.95
C PRO A 122 -19.34 -2.05 -2.38
N TYR A 123 -20.10 -2.75 -1.54
CA TYR A 123 -20.54 -4.11 -1.86
C TYR A 123 -21.64 -4.08 -2.92
N TYR A 124 -21.59 -5.03 -3.85
CA TYR A 124 -22.52 -5.16 -4.97
C TYR A 124 -23.99 -5.02 -4.52
N ASN A 125 -24.65 -3.95 -4.97
CA ASN A 125 -26.07 -3.66 -4.74
C ASN A 125 -26.56 -3.74 -3.28
N ALA A 126 -25.64 -3.68 -2.31
CA ALA A 126 -25.95 -3.84 -0.88
C ALA A 126 -26.48 -2.54 -0.24
N ARG A 127 -26.28 -1.39 -0.91
CA ARG A 127 -26.63 -0.05 -0.42
C ARG A 127 -27.08 0.85 -1.58
N ALA A 128 -27.86 1.88 -1.26
CA ALA A 128 -28.43 2.79 -2.27
C ALA A 128 -27.37 3.54 -3.10
N TYR A 129 -26.19 3.82 -2.53
CA TYR A 129 -25.08 4.49 -3.23
C TYR A 129 -24.25 3.57 -4.14
N ALA A 130 -24.50 2.25 -4.07
CA ALA A 130 -23.72 1.21 -4.71
C ALA A 130 -24.67 0.40 -5.61
N GLN A 131 -24.80 0.80 -6.88
CA GLN A 131 -25.79 0.24 -7.82
C GLN A 131 -25.14 -0.10 -9.16
N TRP A 132 -25.29 -1.35 -9.58
CA TRP A 132 -24.85 -1.90 -10.86
C TRP A 132 -25.96 -2.76 -11.48
N SER A 133 -25.92 -2.94 -12.80
CA SER A 133 -26.88 -3.76 -13.55
C SER A 133 -26.78 -5.24 -13.19
N ASP A 134 -25.55 -5.74 -13.10
CA ASP A 134 -25.20 -7.15 -12.96
C ASP A 134 -23.82 -7.28 -12.28
N LEU A 135 -23.52 -8.49 -11.79
CA LEU A 135 -22.27 -8.79 -11.11
C LEU A 135 -21.04 -8.58 -12.01
N ASP A 136 -21.12 -8.86 -13.31
CA ASP A 136 -19.99 -8.73 -14.23
C ASP A 136 -19.57 -7.26 -14.38
N SER A 137 -20.54 -6.36 -14.51
CA SER A 137 -20.31 -4.91 -14.55
C SER A 137 -19.63 -4.41 -13.27
N TYR A 138 -20.08 -4.89 -12.11
CA TYR A 138 -19.42 -4.61 -10.84
C TYR A 138 -17.97 -5.11 -10.81
N MET A 139 -17.74 -6.37 -11.19
CA MET A 139 -16.40 -6.96 -11.18
C MET A 139 -15.46 -6.27 -12.18
N ASN A 140 -15.96 -5.80 -13.32
CA ASN A 140 -15.20 -5.03 -14.31
C ASN A 140 -14.79 -3.66 -13.78
N ASP A 141 -15.69 -2.94 -13.10
CA ASP A 141 -15.37 -1.66 -12.44
C ASP A 141 -14.31 -1.87 -11.35
N MET A 142 -14.50 -2.88 -10.50
CA MET A 142 -13.53 -3.22 -9.46
C MET A 142 -12.18 -3.61 -10.07
N GLU A 143 -12.14 -4.33 -11.18
CA GLU A 143 -10.88 -4.67 -11.87
C GLU A 143 -10.15 -3.42 -12.33
N ALA A 144 -10.86 -2.45 -12.93
CA ALA A 144 -10.27 -1.20 -13.40
C ALA A 144 -9.68 -0.39 -12.23
N ILE A 145 -10.40 -0.32 -11.10
CA ILE A 145 -9.93 0.36 -9.89
C ILE A 145 -8.71 -0.36 -9.32
N LEU A 146 -8.76 -1.69 -9.20
CA LEU A 146 -7.66 -2.49 -8.64
C LEU A 146 -6.39 -2.41 -9.49
N LYS A 147 -6.49 -2.30 -10.82
CA LYS A 147 -5.34 -2.05 -11.71
C LYS A 147 -4.64 -0.73 -11.36
N GLU A 148 -5.41 0.32 -11.10
CA GLU A 148 -4.85 1.60 -10.69
C GLU A 148 -4.32 1.57 -9.25
N CYS A 149 -5.00 0.87 -8.33
CA CYS A 149 -4.46 0.60 -6.99
C CYS A 149 -3.11 -0.13 -7.07
N TYR A 150 -2.98 -1.15 -7.91
CA TYR A 150 -1.71 -1.85 -8.14
C TYR A 150 -0.64 -0.90 -8.67
N ARG A 151 -0.98 0.00 -9.59
CA ARG A 151 -0.05 0.99 -10.12
C ARG A 151 0.44 1.97 -9.05
N VAL A 152 -0.48 2.54 -8.26
CA VAL A 152 -0.15 3.61 -7.30
C VAL A 152 0.46 3.10 -5.99
N LEU A 153 0.22 1.84 -5.60
CA LEU A 153 0.88 1.23 -4.44
C LEU A 153 2.37 1.05 -4.71
N ASP A 154 3.25 1.34 -3.76
CA ASP A 154 4.69 1.09 -3.88
C ASP A 154 4.99 -0.39 -4.12
N ASN A 155 6.04 -0.69 -4.88
CA ASN A 155 6.49 -2.06 -5.07
C ASN A 155 6.87 -2.70 -3.71
N HIS A 156 6.55 -3.97 -3.52
CA HIS A 156 6.76 -4.73 -2.28
C HIS A 156 5.96 -4.23 -1.06
N ARG A 157 4.82 -3.55 -1.28
CA ARG A 157 3.89 -3.13 -0.22
C ARG A 157 2.61 -3.95 -0.19
N VAL A 158 1.79 -3.67 0.81
CA VAL A 158 0.61 -4.45 1.19
C VAL A 158 -0.67 -3.65 0.99
N PHE A 159 -1.70 -4.36 0.52
CA PHE A 159 -3.08 -3.88 0.49
C PHE A 159 -3.93 -4.78 1.40
N VAL A 160 -4.50 -4.20 2.45
CA VAL A 160 -5.49 -4.84 3.31
C VAL A 160 -6.91 -4.51 2.81
N PHE A 161 -7.72 -5.52 2.56
CA PHE A 161 -9.02 -5.36 1.91
C PHE A 161 -10.11 -6.05 2.72
N ASN A 162 -11.01 -5.26 3.32
CA ASN A 162 -12.12 -5.78 4.11
C ASN A 162 -13.34 -6.04 3.23
N VAL A 163 -13.81 -7.29 3.15
CA VAL A 163 -15.00 -7.64 2.37
C VAL A 163 -15.82 -8.74 3.03
N GLY A 164 -17.14 -8.55 3.06
CA GLY A 164 -18.09 -9.56 3.50
C GLY A 164 -18.78 -10.24 2.33
N ASP A 165 -19.10 -11.52 2.51
CA ASP A 165 -20.05 -12.20 1.64
C ASP A 165 -21.42 -11.54 1.77
N ILE A 166 -22.12 -11.41 0.65
CA ILE A 166 -23.46 -10.82 0.61
C ILE A 166 -24.45 -11.83 0.04
N PHE A 167 -25.73 -11.50 0.17
CA PHE A 167 -26.74 -12.10 -0.66
C PHE A 167 -26.89 -11.25 -1.91
N ASP A 168 -27.07 -11.93 -3.04
CA ASP A 168 -27.30 -11.39 -4.35
C ASP A 168 -28.39 -10.30 -4.33
N ASN A 169 -28.33 -9.36 -5.26
CA ASN A 169 -29.38 -8.38 -5.51
C ASN A 169 -29.30 -7.88 -6.97
N ASP A 170 -29.22 -8.82 -7.91
CA ASP A 170 -29.24 -8.54 -9.35
C ASP A 170 -30.48 -7.72 -9.74
N ASN A 171 -30.26 -6.55 -10.34
CA ASN A 171 -31.32 -5.62 -10.79
C ASN A 171 -31.99 -6.07 -12.12
N LEU A 172 -32.01 -7.38 -12.42
CA LEU A 172 -32.36 -7.91 -13.75
C LEU A 172 -33.88 -7.97 -14.04
N PHE A 173 -34.74 -8.23 -13.05
CA PHE A 173 -36.18 -8.42 -13.29
C PHE A 173 -37.12 -7.83 -12.24
N THR A 174 -36.65 -7.51 -11.04
CA THR A 174 -37.50 -6.96 -9.98
C THR A 174 -36.72 -5.92 -9.19
N ARG A 175 -37.38 -4.84 -8.76
CA ARG A 175 -36.88 -3.96 -7.67
C ARG A 175 -36.98 -4.65 -6.30
N SER A 176 -36.85 -5.97 -6.25
CA SER A 176 -36.73 -6.70 -5.00
C SER A 176 -35.41 -6.26 -4.37
N THR A 177 -35.41 -5.95 -3.07
CA THR A 177 -34.20 -5.66 -2.30
C THR A 177 -33.49 -6.94 -1.81
N TRP A 178 -33.88 -8.10 -2.34
CA TRP A 178 -33.50 -9.41 -1.83
C TRP A 178 -33.18 -10.37 -2.97
N GLY A 179 -31.93 -10.81 -3.07
CA GLY A 179 -31.57 -12.01 -3.82
C GLY A 179 -31.49 -13.23 -2.91
N LYS A 180 -31.67 -14.39 -3.54
CA LYS A 180 -31.76 -15.70 -2.88
C LYS A 180 -30.43 -16.44 -2.84
N ARG A 181 -29.46 -16.00 -3.64
CA ARG A 181 -28.13 -16.61 -3.79
C ARG A 181 -27.14 -15.92 -2.87
N ARG A 182 -26.28 -16.68 -2.18
CA ARG A 182 -25.13 -16.10 -1.47
C ARG A 182 -24.01 -15.89 -2.48
N LEU A 183 -23.47 -14.67 -2.53
CA LEU A 183 -22.32 -14.30 -3.35
C LEU A 183 -21.07 -14.33 -2.47
N PRO A 184 -20.11 -15.24 -2.73
CA PRO A 184 -18.85 -15.32 -2.00
C PRO A 184 -17.89 -14.22 -2.48
N LEU A 185 -18.21 -12.95 -2.17
CA LEU A 185 -17.43 -11.81 -2.63
C LEU A 185 -15.96 -11.92 -2.21
N GLY A 186 -15.67 -12.48 -1.02
CA GLY A 186 -14.29 -12.73 -0.60
C GLY A 186 -13.51 -13.56 -1.63
N ALA A 187 -14.08 -14.67 -2.08
CA ALA A 187 -13.46 -15.53 -3.10
C ALA A 187 -13.32 -14.81 -4.46
N TYR A 188 -14.33 -14.04 -4.86
CA TYR A 188 -14.29 -13.29 -6.12
C TYR A 188 -13.20 -12.21 -6.12
N PHE A 189 -13.03 -11.49 -5.01
CA PHE A 189 -11.97 -10.50 -4.89
C PHE A 189 -10.58 -11.15 -4.83
N ILE A 190 -10.40 -12.28 -4.14
CA ILE A 190 -9.10 -13.01 -4.17
C ILE A 190 -8.68 -13.30 -5.62
N MET A 191 -9.60 -13.86 -6.41
CA MET A 191 -9.34 -14.16 -7.83
C MET A 191 -9.06 -12.89 -8.66
N LEU A 192 -9.79 -11.81 -8.39
CA LEU A 192 -9.62 -10.54 -9.09
C LEU A 192 -8.27 -9.87 -8.78
N PHE A 193 -7.85 -9.87 -7.51
CA PHE A 193 -6.55 -9.35 -7.08
C PHE A 193 -5.40 -10.13 -7.71
N GLU A 194 -5.46 -11.47 -7.71
CA GLU A 194 -4.48 -12.34 -8.38
C GLU A 194 -4.42 -12.09 -9.90
N LYS A 195 -5.58 -11.90 -10.55
CA LYS A 195 -5.67 -11.53 -11.98
C LYS A 195 -4.97 -10.20 -12.27
N VAL A 196 -5.14 -9.20 -11.41
CA VAL A 196 -4.50 -7.88 -11.56
C VAL A 196 -2.98 -7.95 -11.33
N GLY A 197 -2.51 -8.90 -10.53
CA GLY A 197 -1.08 -9.15 -10.29
C GLY A 197 -0.64 -9.04 -8.83
N PHE A 198 -1.57 -8.78 -7.91
CA PHE A 198 -1.31 -8.97 -6.48
C PHE A 198 -1.10 -10.45 -6.17
N SER A 199 -0.48 -10.74 -5.03
CA SER A 199 -0.41 -12.09 -4.46
C SER A 199 -1.22 -12.13 -3.18
N PHE A 200 -2.17 -13.06 -3.10
CA PHE A 200 -2.90 -13.35 -1.88
C PHE A 200 -1.93 -13.94 -0.84
N VAL A 201 -2.01 -13.43 0.39
CA VAL A 201 -1.10 -13.82 1.48
C VAL A 201 -1.87 -14.46 2.62
N ASP A 202 -2.95 -13.83 3.06
CA ASP A 202 -3.69 -14.26 4.24
C ASP A 202 -5.14 -13.77 4.24
N ASP A 203 -5.96 -14.44 5.04
CA ASP A 203 -7.37 -14.10 5.29
C ASP A 203 -7.63 -14.13 6.80
N ILE A 204 -7.73 -12.94 7.40
CA ILE A 204 -8.12 -12.80 8.80
C ILE A 204 -9.63 -12.66 8.87
N ILE A 205 -10.27 -13.58 9.57
CA ILE A 205 -11.72 -13.58 9.79
C ILE A 205 -12.06 -12.58 10.89
N TRP A 206 -12.71 -11.48 10.52
CA TRP A 206 -13.31 -10.57 11.48
C TRP A 206 -14.62 -11.16 11.99
N ASP A 207 -14.62 -11.69 13.21
CA ASP A 207 -15.83 -12.09 13.93
C ASP A 207 -16.54 -10.85 14.49
N LYS A 208 -17.74 -10.60 13.99
CA LYS A 208 -18.60 -9.46 14.35
C LYS A 208 -19.42 -9.74 15.61
N GLY A 209 -19.33 -10.93 16.17
CA GLY A 209 -20.11 -11.38 17.31
C GLY A 209 -21.58 -11.63 16.94
N GLN A 210 -22.48 -11.46 17.93
CA GLN A 210 -23.89 -11.76 17.74
C GLN A 210 -24.54 -10.82 16.73
N VAL A 211 -25.05 -11.42 15.65
CA VAL A 211 -25.66 -10.72 14.53
C VAL A 211 -26.96 -10.07 14.99
N GLN A 212 -27.06 -8.74 14.91
CA GLN A 212 -28.29 -8.00 15.26
C GLN A 212 -29.41 -8.18 14.22
N SER A 213 -29.14 -8.85 13.11
CA SER A 213 -30.10 -9.10 12.03
C SER A 213 -30.87 -10.39 12.26
N GLN A 214 -32.18 -10.28 12.44
CA GLN A 214 -33.12 -11.41 12.46
C GLN A 214 -33.53 -11.88 11.05
N ARG A 215 -32.95 -11.30 9.98
CA ARG A 215 -33.45 -11.38 8.59
C ARG A 215 -33.26 -12.74 7.90
N HIS A 216 -32.48 -13.64 8.51
CA HIS A 216 -32.22 -15.00 8.00
C HIS A 216 -32.54 -16.08 9.03
N LYS A 217 -33.40 -15.77 10.01
CA LYS A 217 -33.97 -16.83 10.81
C LYS A 217 -34.99 -17.58 9.96
N ASN A 218 -34.85 -18.90 9.84
CA ASN A 218 -36.06 -19.70 9.80
C ASN A 218 -36.84 -19.29 11.04
N GLY A 219 -38.13 -18.94 10.91
CA GLY A 219 -38.95 -18.55 12.04
C GLY A 219 -39.02 -19.65 13.12
N ASP A 220 -40.09 -19.70 13.91
CA ASP A 220 -40.20 -20.68 15.01
C ASP A 220 -40.47 -22.12 14.56
N LYS A 221 -39.85 -22.59 13.47
CA LYS A 221 -39.98 -23.94 12.90
C LYS A 221 -38.80 -24.81 13.36
N PRO A 222 -38.93 -25.60 14.44
CA PRO A 222 -37.88 -26.45 14.98
C PRO A 222 -37.75 -27.78 14.20
N TYR A 223 -37.92 -27.76 12.88
CA TYR A 223 -37.95 -28.95 12.04
C TYR A 223 -36.69 -29.02 11.15
N PRO A 224 -36.23 -30.25 10.80
CA PRO A 224 -35.06 -30.43 9.96
C PRO A 224 -35.32 -29.93 8.52
N TYR A 225 -34.61 -28.87 8.14
CA TYR A 225 -34.40 -28.35 6.78
C TYR A 225 -33.16 -27.43 6.82
N TYR A 226 -32.74 -26.82 5.71
CA TYR A 226 -31.60 -25.89 5.73
C TYR A 226 -31.90 -24.69 6.64
N GLN A 227 -31.17 -24.61 7.77
CA GLN A 227 -31.20 -23.51 8.71
C GLN A 227 -30.14 -22.50 8.27
N TYR A 228 -30.55 -21.35 7.72
CA TYR A 228 -29.61 -20.37 7.20
C TYR A 228 -28.71 -19.82 8.31
N PRO A 229 -27.38 -19.99 8.21
CA PRO A 229 -26.49 -19.38 9.18
C PRO A 229 -26.54 -17.86 9.03
N MET A 230 -26.53 -17.15 10.15
CA MET A 230 -26.42 -15.69 10.12
C MET A 230 -25.01 -15.30 9.67
N ASN A 231 -24.90 -14.24 8.89
CA ASN A 231 -23.59 -13.72 8.52
C ASN A 231 -22.96 -13.00 9.73
N CYS A 232 -22.03 -13.68 10.40
CA CYS A 232 -21.36 -13.22 11.62
C CYS A 232 -19.91 -12.77 11.39
N TYR A 233 -19.41 -12.81 10.16
CA TYR A 233 -18.03 -12.46 9.89
C TYR A 233 -17.84 -11.68 8.57
N GLU A 234 -16.70 -11.03 8.46
CA GLU A 234 -16.16 -10.46 7.22
C GLU A 234 -14.70 -10.89 7.05
N HIS A 235 -14.19 -10.87 5.83
CA HIS A 235 -12.81 -11.18 5.52
C HIS A 235 -11.96 -9.91 5.57
N ILE A 236 -10.82 -9.97 6.25
CA ILE A 236 -9.74 -9.00 6.15
C ILE A 236 -8.64 -9.67 5.31
N LEU A 237 -8.73 -9.47 4.00
CA LEU A 237 -7.82 -10.10 3.04
C LEU A 237 -6.51 -9.30 2.96
N ILE A 238 -5.39 -10.01 2.92
CA ILE A 238 -4.05 -9.42 2.82
C ILE A 238 -3.43 -9.76 1.47
N PHE A 239 -3.05 -8.73 0.73
CA PHE A 239 -2.44 -8.85 -0.59
C PHE A 239 -1.08 -8.15 -0.66
N HIS A 240 -0.10 -8.80 -1.26
CA HIS A 240 1.20 -8.20 -1.56
C HIS A 240 1.28 -7.76 -3.02
N LYS A 241 1.89 -6.59 -3.27
CA LYS A 241 2.34 -6.19 -4.60
C LYS A 241 3.79 -6.61 -4.82
N HIS A 242 4.03 -7.45 -5.80
CA HIS A 242 5.37 -7.77 -6.29
C HIS A 242 5.40 -7.66 -7.82
N ARG A 243 5.76 -6.48 -8.33
CA ARG A 243 6.00 -6.35 -9.77
C ARG A 243 7.24 -7.15 -10.16
N ASN A 244 7.30 -7.58 -11.41
CA ASN A 244 8.54 -8.11 -11.95
C ASN A 244 9.57 -6.97 -12.07
N ASP A 245 10.49 -6.90 -11.10
CA ASP A 245 11.51 -5.86 -11.00
C ASP A 245 12.91 -6.49 -11.13
N GLU A 246 13.57 -6.21 -12.24
CA GLU A 246 14.94 -6.68 -12.51
C GLU A 246 16.01 -5.70 -12.00
N THR A 247 15.60 -4.58 -11.40
CA THR A 247 16.52 -3.58 -10.88
C THR A 247 17.37 -4.15 -9.76
N ARG A 248 18.69 -3.97 -9.86
CA ARG A 248 19.61 -4.40 -8.81
C ARG A 248 19.51 -3.45 -7.65
N TYR A 249 19.50 -3.99 -6.44
CA TYR A 249 19.62 -3.18 -5.24
C TYR A 249 21.07 -3.18 -4.73
N PRO A 250 21.55 -2.07 -4.15
CA PRO A 250 22.85 -2.01 -3.51
C PRO A 250 22.96 -3.07 -2.42
N CYS A 251 24.14 -3.65 -2.26
CA CYS A 251 24.38 -4.59 -1.16
C CYS A 251 24.28 -3.87 0.20
N PRO A 252 23.45 -4.34 1.15
CA PRO A 252 23.24 -3.69 2.46
C PRO A 252 24.48 -3.65 3.37
N VAL A 253 25.59 -4.24 2.95
CA VAL A 253 26.83 -4.30 3.72
C VAL A 253 27.90 -3.39 3.12
N CYS A 254 28.06 -3.39 1.80
CA CYS A 254 29.13 -2.61 1.14
C CYS A 254 28.62 -1.50 0.21
N GLY A 255 27.32 -1.38 -0.01
CA GLY A 255 26.69 -0.40 -0.91
C GLY A 255 26.88 -0.67 -2.41
N CYS A 256 27.64 -1.69 -2.80
CA CYS A 256 27.95 -1.94 -4.21
C CYS A 256 26.79 -2.61 -4.97
N LEU A 257 26.58 -2.23 -6.24
CA LEU A 257 25.63 -2.85 -7.18
C LEU A 257 26.22 -4.04 -7.95
N GLN A 258 27.42 -4.48 -7.56
CA GLN A 258 28.05 -5.70 -8.05
C GLN A 258 27.39 -6.92 -7.40
N VAL A 259 26.17 -7.22 -7.84
CA VAL A 259 25.32 -8.30 -7.33
C VAL A 259 24.84 -9.17 -8.48
N ASN A 260 24.67 -10.46 -8.20
CA ASN A 260 24.04 -11.39 -9.14
C ASN A 260 22.63 -11.73 -8.67
N GLY A 261 21.69 -11.69 -9.61
CA GLY A 261 20.34 -12.18 -9.37
C GLY A 261 20.39 -13.69 -9.22
N ASN A 262 19.85 -14.20 -8.12
CA ASN A 262 19.88 -15.61 -7.80
C ASN A 262 18.54 -16.24 -8.20
N ALA A 263 17.62 -16.40 -7.25
CA ALA A 263 16.29 -16.98 -7.45
C ALA A 263 15.18 -15.98 -7.09
N TYR A 264 13.97 -16.24 -7.57
CA TYR A 264 12.75 -15.63 -7.05
C TYR A 264 12.35 -16.36 -5.78
N THR A 265 12.29 -15.67 -4.65
CA THR A 265 11.86 -16.27 -3.37
C THR A 265 10.34 -16.33 -3.26
N GLU A 266 9.67 -15.35 -3.87
CA GLU A 266 8.21 -15.24 -3.99
C GLU A 266 7.92 -14.78 -5.44
N LYS A 267 6.69 -14.96 -5.93
CA LYS A 267 6.27 -14.48 -7.26
C LYS A 267 6.58 -12.97 -7.36
N GLY A 268 7.43 -12.58 -8.31
CA GLY A 268 7.85 -11.18 -8.50
C GLY A 268 8.89 -10.63 -7.52
N LEU A 269 9.34 -11.40 -6.50
CA LEU A 269 10.38 -10.97 -5.56
C LEU A 269 11.71 -11.68 -5.83
N ARG A 270 12.66 -10.95 -6.40
CA ARG A 270 14.01 -11.47 -6.69
C ARG A 270 14.95 -11.34 -5.50
N SER A 271 15.79 -12.36 -5.31
CA SER A 271 16.93 -12.32 -4.39
C SER A 271 18.24 -12.01 -5.13
N TRP A 272 19.11 -11.27 -4.46
CA TRP A 272 20.42 -10.82 -4.91
C TRP A 272 21.50 -11.39 -4.00
N GLU A 273 22.66 -11.70 -4.57
CA GLU A 273 23.86 -12.09 -3.84
C GLU A 273 25.02 -11.16 -4.16
N CYS A 274 25.67 -10.63 -3.12
CA CYS A 274 26.82 -9.74 -3.30
C CYS A 274 28.02 -10.48 -3.91
N LYS A 275 28.59 -9.91 -4.98
CA LYS A 275 29.79 -10.43 -5.65
C LYS A 275 31.02 -9.54 -5.47
N ASN A 276 30.90 -8.44 -4.74
CA ASN A 276 32.05 -7.64 -4.34
C ASN A 276 32.93 -8.43 -3.36
N LEU A 277 34.10 -8.89 -3.80
CA LEU A 277 35.05 -9.66 -2.97
C LEU A 277 35.54 -8.87 -1.74
N ASP A 278 35.55 -7.55 -1.83
CA ASP A 278 35.97 -6.65 -0.75
C ASP A 278 34.81 -6.27 0.20
N CYS A 279 33.70 -7.01 0.16
CA CYS A 279 32.57 -6.79 1.06
C CYS A 279 32.96 -7.15 2.51
N PHE A 280 32.55 -6.34 3.47
CA PHE A 280 32.91 -6.49 4.89
C PHE A 280 32.36 -7.78 5.52
N GLU A 281 31.25 -8.31 5.00
CA GLU A 281 30.64 -9.56 5.45
C GLU A 281 30.64 -10.58 4.32
N ARG A 282 31.43 -11.65 4.48
CA ARG A 282 31.43 -12.83 3.62
C ARG A 282 31.43 -14.10 4.46
N SER A 283 30.83 -15.17 3.93
CA SER A 283 30.77 -16.45 4.63
C SER A 283 32.14 -17.14 4.68
N LYS A 284 32.26 -18.21 5.49
CA LYS A 284 33.46 -19.06 5.54
C LYS A 284 33.80 -19.69 4.17
N ALA A 285 32.80 -19.93 3.33
CA ALA A 285 32.97 -20.41 1.96
C ALA A 285 33.15 -19.26 0.94
N ASN A 286 33.52 -18.06 1.41
CA ASN A 286 33.70 -16.84 0.63
C ASN A 286 32.46 -16.44 -0.19
N ARG A 287 31.25 -16.68 0.33
CA ARG A 287 29.99 -16.28 -0.31
C ARG A 287 29.53 -14.92 0.20
N GLY A 288 29.04 -14.05 -0.68
CA GLY A 288 28.49 -12.77 -0.27
C GLY A 288 27.11 -12.87 0.37
N LYS A 289 26.70 -11.82 1.08
CA LYS A 289 25.37 -11.71 1.69
C LYS A 289 24.28 -11.79 0.63
N ARG A 290 23.21 -12.54 0.96
CA ARG A 290 21.98 -12.65 0.17
C ARG A 290 20.91 -11.73 0.73
N PHE A 291 20.19 -11.04 -0.13
CA PHE A 291 19.16 -10.09 0.26
C PHE A 291 18.12 -9.92 -0.86
N SER A 292 16.96 -9.37 -0.53
CA SER A 292 15.90 -9.00 -1.47
C SER A 292 15.41 -7.60 -1.14
N ALA A 293 14.58 -6.99 -2.00
CA ALA A 293 13.95 -5.71 -1.68
C ALA A 293 13.16 -5.76 -0.36
N LYS A 294 12.44 -6.86 -0.10
CA LYS A 294 11.73 -7.11 1.17
C LYS A 294 12.68 -7.08 2.39
N THR A 295 13.82 -7.76 2.29
CA THR A 295 14.85 -7.76 3.33
C THR A 295 15.45 -6.37 3.51
N TYR A 296 15.63 -5.65 2.40
CA TYR A 296 16.19 -4.31 2.38
C TYR A 296 15.29 -3.30 3.10
N PHE A 297 13.97 -3.33 2.88
CA PHE A 297 13.05 -2.43 3.60
C PHE A 297 12.93 -2.76 5.08
N THR A 298 12.86 -4.05 5.44
CA THR A 298 12.64 -4.50 6.82
C THR A 298 13.88 -4.36 7.72
N GLN A 299 15.09 -4.47 7.16
CA GLN A 299 16.34 -4.44 7.94
C GLN A 299 17.02 -3.07 7.95
N ASN A 300 16.54 -2.10 7.16
CA ASN A 300 17.17 -0.81 7.08
C ASN A 300 16.75 0.06 8.28
N GLU A 301 17.69 0.25 9.22
CA GLU A 301 17.54 1.06 10.44
C GLU A 301 16.98 2.45 10.18
N ALA A 302 17.20 3.04 8.99
CA ALA A 302 16.65 4.36 8.63
C ALA A 302 15.11 4.37 8.55
N PHE A 303 14.48 3.22 8.25
CA PHE A 303 13.02 3.08 8.28
C PHE A 303 12.51 2.61 9.65
N ASN A 304 13.34 2.01 10.49
CA ASN A 304 12.89 1.37 11.73
C ASN A 304 12.75 2.36 12.91
N GLN A 305 13.47 3.49 12.89
CA GLN A 305 13.41 4.45 14.00
C GLN A 305 12.00 5.03 14.19
N GLY A 306 11.39 4.72 15.34
CA GLY A 306 10.03 5.17 15.67
C GLY A 306 8.89 4.36 15.03
N ASN A 307 9.20 3.25 14.34
CA ASN A 307 8.24 2.33 13.74
C ASN A 307 8.14 0.98 14.46
N GLU A 308 8.66 0.91 15.69
CA GLU A 308 8.50 -0.26 16.54
C GLU A 308 7.02 -0.54 16.81
N ILE A 309 6.61 -1.78 16.58
CA ILE A 309 5.27 -2.26 16.85
C ILE A 309 5.30 -2.96 18.20
N ASP A 310 4.39 -2.57 19.07
CA ASP A 310 4.21 -3.19 20.37
C ASP A 310 4.02 -4.72 20.24
N LYS A 311 4.68 -5.49 21.10
CA LYS A 311 4.65 -6.95 21.01
C LYS A 311 3.26 -7.49 21.28
N ASP A 312 2.52 -6.92 22.22
CA ASP A 312 1.16 -7.36 22.54
C ASP A 312 0.21 -7.09 21.38
N PHE A 313 0.41 -5.97 20.67
CA PHE A 313 -0.27 -5.72 19.40
C PHE A 313 0.02 -6.81 18.36
N ILE A 314 1.29 -7.19 18.17
CA ILE A 314 1.65 -8.28 17.25
C ILE A 314 0.97 -9.59 17.68
N TYR A 315 1.06 -9.95 18.96
CA TYR A 315 0.43 -11.16 19.49
C TYR A 315 -1.09 -11.15 19.33
N ALA A 316 -1.73 -10.00 19.49
CA ALA A 316 -3.17 -9.87 19.29
C ALA A 316 -3.57 -10.20 17.84
N TRP A 317 -2.76 -9.83 16.86
CA TRP A 317 -3.02 -10.07 15.44
C TRP A 317 -2.41 -11.37 14.88
N ARG A 318 -1.84 -12.23 15.73
CA ARG A 318 -1.37 -13.57 15.33
C ARG A 318 -2.49 -14.61 15.15
N ARG A 319 -3.71 -14.30 15.60
CA ARG A 319 -4.87 -15.17 15.42
C ARG A 319 -5.54 -14.83 14.09
N ASP A 320 -5.80 -15.86 13.32
CA ASP A 320 -6.56 -15.83 12.07
C ASP A 320 -8.02 -15.42 12.27
N ILE A 321 -8.60 -15.64 13.46
CA ILE A 321 -9.92 -15.14 13.83
C ILE A 321 -9.80 -14.00 14.84
N LYS A 322 -10.42 -12.86 14.51
CA LYS A 322 -10.42 -11.66 15.33
C LYS A 322 -11.82 -11.16 15.64
N ALA A 323 -12.22 -11.32 16.90
CA ALA A 323 -13.44 -10.74 17.44
C ALA A 323 -13.28 -9.22 17.61
N ILE A 324 -14.04 -8.45 16.82
CA ILE A 324 -14.07 -6.98 16.89
C ILE A 324 -15.53 -6.54 16.85
N ASN A 325 -15.94 -5.71 17.80
CA ASN A 325 -17.32 -5.23 17.82
C ASN A 325 -17.57 -4.28 16.63
N PRO A 326 -18.67 -4.46 15.88
CA PRO A 326 -19.05 -3.51 14.84
C PRO A 326 -19.29 -2.11 15.39
N VAL A 327 -19.03 -1.10 14.56
CA VAL A 327 -19.33 0.30 14.90
C VAL A 327 -20.84 0.46 15.12
N ILE A 328 -21.24 0.91 16.30
CA ILE A 328 -22.64 1.18 16.65
C ILE A 328 -23.08 2.49 15.97
N LYS A 329 -24.08 2.39 15.09
CA LYS A 329 -24.49 3.50 14.19
C LYS A 329 -25.72 4.26 14.67
N ILE A 330 -26.52 3.65 15.53
CA ILE A 330 -27.85 4.13 15.90
C ILE A 330 -27.85 4.37 17.40
N ASN A 331 -28.17 5.59 17.81
CA ASN A 331 -28.34 5.90 19.23
C ASN A 331 -29.65 5.27 19.76
N SER A 332 -29.88 5.34 21.07
CA SER A 332 -31.14 4.88 21.70
C SER A 332 -32.41 5.55 21.15
N LYS A 333 -32.29 6.62 20.36
CA LYS A 333 -33.37 7.37 19.72
C LYS A 333 -33.56 7.04 18.24
N GLY A 334 -32.88 6.03 17.69
CA GLY A 334 -33.05 5.61 16.29
C GLY A 334 -32.35 6.50 15.25
N GLN A 335 -31.58 7.50 15.67
CA GLN A 335 -30.90 8.43 14.76
C GLN A 335 -29.51 7.92 14.41
N ASN A 336 -29.14 8.00 13.13
CA ASN A 336 -27.77 7.73 12.70
C ASN A 336 -26.87 8.87 13.16
N THR A 337 -26.02 8.62 14.16
CA THR A 337 -25.16 9.65 14.75
C THR A 337 -23.98 10.07 13.86
N LEU A 338 -23.69 9.29 12.80
CA LEU A 338 -22.49 9.44 11.97
C LEU A 338 -22.78 9.81 10.51
N GLY A 339 -24.05 9.86 10.08
CA GLY A 339 -24.43 10.24 8.70
C GLY A 339 -24.09 9.19 7.62
N HIS A 340 -23.10 8.33 7.84
CA HIS A 340 -22.70 7.26 6.92
C HIS A 340 -23.19 5.89 7.39
N THR A 341 -23.45 5.00 6.44
CA THR A 341 -24.10 3.72 6.68
C THR A 341 -23.17 2.54 7.04
N ALA A 342 -21.83 2.66 6.97
CA ALA A 342 -20.92 1.50 7.00
C ALA A 342 -19.40 1.78 7.20
N PRO A 343 -18.95 2.45 8.27
CA PRO A 343 -17.53 2.38 8.65
C PRO A 343 -17.18 0.96 9.16
N PHE A 344 -16.07 0.40 8.71
CA PHE A 344 -15.44 -0.74 9.40
C PHE A 344 -14.77 -0.26 10.70
N PRO A 345 -14.60 -1.14 11.70
CA PRO A 345 -13.94 -0.82 12.97
C PRO A 345 -12.54 -0.23 12.77
N LYS A 346 -12.12 0.67 13.66
CA LYS A 346 -10.82 1.35 13.60
C LYS A 346 -9.62 0.41 13.77
N GLU A 347 -9.87 -0.77 14.31
CA GLU A 347 -8.89 -1.82 14.58
C GLU A 347 -8.30 -2.38 13.28
N ILE A 348 -9.11 -2.50 12.21
CA ILE A 348 -8.67 -2.96 10.88
C ILE A 348 -7.65 -1.99 10.23
N PRO A 349 -7.94 -0.67 10.11
CA PRO A 349 -6.96 0.27 9.59
C PRO A 349 -5.79 0.46 10.57
N GLU A 350 -6.00 0.33 11.88
CA GLU A 350 -4.89 0.38 12.84
C GLU A 350 -3.90 -0.77 12.62
N PHE A 351 -4.41 -1.99 12.37
CA PHE A 351 -3.61 -3.13 11.94
C PHE A 351 -2.85 -2.84 10.65
N ALA A 352 -3.56 -2.43 9.60
CA ALA A 352 -2.94 -2.18 8.31
C ALA A 352 -1.84 -1.10 8.36
N VAL A 353 -2.12 0.02 9.04
CA VAL A 353 -1.18 1.15 9.17
C VAL A 353 0.04 0.75 10.00
N LYS A 354 -0.16 0.11 11.16
CA LYS A 354 0.96 -0.27 12.04
C LYS A 354 1.83 -1.35 11.42
N MET A 355 1.24 -2.37 10.81
CA MET A 355 1.98 -3.53 10.30
C MET A 355 2.68 -3.28 8.96
N PHE A 356 2.12 -2.42 8.10
CA PHE A 356 2.52 -2.37 6.70
C PHE A 356 2.97 -0.99 6.19
N SER A 357 3.07 0.02 7.06
CA SER A 357 3.56 1.35 6.70
C SER A 357 4.56 1.90 7.72
N TYR A 358 5.41 2.82 7.28
CA TYR A 358 6.30 3.59 8.15
C TYR A 358 5.74 4.99 8.44
N LYS A 359 6.13 5.60 9.57
CA LYS A 359 5.78 6.99 9.91
C LYS A 359 6.15 7.93 8.75
N GLY A 360 5.25 8.88 8.47
CA GLY A 360 5.36 9.82 7.35
C GLY A 360 4.95 9.25 6.00
N GLU A 361 4.72 7.95 5.86
CA GLU A 361 4.23 7.38 4.59
C GLU A 361 2.76 7.68 4.34
N ARG A 362 2.40 7.65 3.05
CA ARG A 362 1.02 7.80 2.57
C ARG A 362 0.27 6.47 2.69
N VAL A 363 -0.89 6.50 3.34
CA VAL A 363 -1.83 5.39 3.46
C VAL A 363 -3.11 5.77 2.71
N LEU A 364 -3.50 4.97 1.73
CA LEU A 364 -4.63 5.27 0.86
C LEU A 364 -5.85 4.38 1.15
N ASP A 365 -7.00 5.02 1.17
CA ASP A 365 -8.32 4.39 1.14
C ASP A 365 -9.11 4.89 -0.08
N PRO A 366 -9.22 4.10 -1.17
CA PRO A 366 -9.94 4.51 -2.38
C PRO A 366 -11.47 4.59 -2.19
N PHE A 367 -12.01 4.09 -1.09
CA PHE A 367 -13.45 4.09 -0.77
C PHE A 367 -13.67 4.58 0.66
N MET A 368 -13.20 5.80 0.95
CA MET A 368 -12.96 6.21 2.33
C MET A 368 -14.23 6.34 3.18
N GLY A 369 -15.38 6.66 2.58
CA GLY A 369 -16.60 6.99 3.31
C GLY A 369 -16.38 8.18 4.25
N LEU A 370 -16.52 7.96 5.56
CA LEU A 370 -16.21 8.98 6.57
C LEU A 370 -14.72 9.22 6.80
N GLY A 371 -13.84 8.34 6.29
CA GLY A 371 -12.40 8.45 6.46
C GLY A 371 -11.85 7.83 7.74
N THR A 372 -12.40 6.71 8.22
CA THR A 372 -11.82 5.97 9.38
C THR A 372 -10.33 5.67 9.15
N SER A 373 -9.97 5.16 7.96
CA SER A 373 -8.59 4.89 7.57
C SER A 373 -7.71 6.13 7.60
N VAL A 374 -8.22 7.26 7.08
CA VAL A 374 -7.53 8.56 7.06
C VAL A 374 -7.25 9.05 8.48
N LYS A 375 -8.25 8.98 9.36
CA LYS A 375 -8.13 9.38 10.77
C LYS A 375 -7.13 8.54 11.53
N VAL A 376 -7.14 7.22 11.30
CA VAL A 376 -6.22 6.29 11.98
C VAL A 376 -4.79 6.48 11.46
N ALA A 377 -4.60 6.67 10.15
CA ALA A 377 -3.29 6.97 9.59
C ALA A 377 -2.69 8.24 10.21
N ASP A 378 -3.45 9.34 10.26
CA ASP A 378 -3.06 10.60 10.89
C ASP A 378 -2.68 10.41 12.37
N GLY A 379 -3.54 9.76 13.16
CA GLY A 379 -3.29 9.50 14.58
C GLY A 379 -2.06 8.62 14.87
N LEU A 380 -1.59 7.86 13.88
CA LEU A 380 -0.38 7.02 13.97
C LEU A 380 0.84 7.68 13.32
N GLY A 381 0.75 8.96 12.94
CA GLY A 381 1.86 9.72 12.35
C GLY A 381 2.14 9.36 10.89
N ARG A 382 1.13 8.94 10.13
CA ARG A 382 1.16 8.73 8.68
C ARG A 382 0.31 9.80 7.99
N ILE A 383 0.42 9.90 6.67
CA ILE A 383 -0.42 10.75 5.85
C ILE A 383 -1.60 9.91 5.35
N GLY A 384 -2.80 10.19 5.83
CA GLY A 384 -4.03 9.54 5.36
C GLY A 384 -4.55 10.19 4.09
N ILE A 385 -4.77 9.40 3.04
CA ILE A 385 -5.38 9.83 1.78
C ILE A 385 -6.67 9.04 1.61
N GLY A 386 -7.79 9.73 1.40
CA GLY A 386 -9.06 9.08 1.11
C GLY A 386 -9.70 9.65 -0.16
N ILE A 387 -10.38 8.79 -0.93
CA ILE A 387 -11.18 9.21 -2.07
C ILE A 387 -12.65 8.94 -1.77
N GLU A 388 -13.50 9.94 -1.98
CA GLU A 388 -14.94 9.84 -1.79
C GLU A 388 -15.69 10.58 -2.90
N ARG A 389 -16.69 9.92 -3.49
CA ARG A 389 -17.48 10.45 -4.60
C ARG A 389 -18.68 11.25 -4.11
N ASP A 390 -19.29 10.84 -3.00
CA ASP A 390 -20.52 11.45 -2.48
C ASP A 390 -20.24 12.71 -1.67
N MET A 391 -20.34 13.86 -2.34
CA MET A 391 -20.18 15.18 -1.74
C MET A 391 -21.21 15.48 -0.64
N SER A 392 -22.34 14.76 -0.57
CA SER A 392 -23.31 14.94 0.52
C SER A 392 -22.74 14.54 1.89
N LEU A 393 -21.68 13.72 1.91
CA LEU A 393 -20.99 13.31 3.13
C LEU A 393 -20.02 14.37 3.66
N LYS A 394 -19.73 15.45 2.91
CA LYS A 394 -18.69 16.44 3.22
C LYS A 394 -18.76 16.99 4.64
N GLU A 395 -19.93 17.42 5.10
CA GLU A 395 -20.12 17.92 6.46
C GLU A 395 -19.91 16.83 7.54
N SER A 396 -20.35 15.60 7.25
CA SER A 396 -20.14 14.47 8.17
C SER A 396 -18.66 14.08 8.27
N VAL A 397 -17.96 14.11 7.14
CA VAL A 397 -16.51 13.88 7.06
C VAL A 397 -15.75 14.94 7.85
N TYR A 398 -16.07 16.22 7.69
CA TYR A 398 -15.44 17.30 8.45
C TYR A 398 -15.66 17.15 9.95
N LYS A 399 -16.89 16.82 10.36
CA LYS A 399 -17.21 16.57 11.76
C LYS A 399 -16.44 15.37 12.32
N PHE A 400 -16.23 14.33 11.51
CA PHE A 400 -15.57 13.11 11.94
C PHE A 400 -14.04 13.22 11.98
N LEU A 401 -13.43 13.79 10.95
CA LEU A 401 -11.98 13.95 10.81
C LEU A 401 -11.42 15.14 11.59
N GLY A 402 -12.25 16.16 11.83
CA GLY A 402 -11.79 17.47 12.27
C GLY A 402 -11.16 18.26 11.12
N LYS A 403 -11.21 19.60 11.21
CA LYS A 403 -10.68 20.50 10.17
C LYS A 403 -9.16 20.72 10.28
N GLU A 404 -8.56 20.39 11.41
CA GLU A 404 -7.13 20.58 11.66
C GLU A 404 -6.29 19.65 10.78
N ASN A 405 -5.27 20.20 10.11
CA ASN A 405 -4.41 19.45 9.18
C ASN A 405 -5.17 18.69 8.08
N LEU A 406 -6.39 19.12 7.75
CA LEU A 406 -7.20 18.57 6.67
C LEU A 406 -7.00 19.38 5.39
N GLY A 407 -6.61 18.70 4.31
CA GLY A 407 -6.60 19.25 2.96
C GLY A 407 -7.65 18.55 2.09
N GLU A 408 -8.22 19.30 1.15
CA GLU A 408 -9.13 18.77 0.15
C GLU A 408 -8.74 19.14 -1.28
N TYR A 409 -9.10 18.26 -2.20
CA TYR A 409 -8.94 18.42 -3.64
C TYR A 409 -10.18 17.89 -4.33
N GLU A 410 -10.69 18.59 -5.34
CA GLU A 410 -11.84 18.18 -6.14
C GLU A 410 -11.36 17.87 -7.57
N LEU A 411 -11.74 16.69 -8.10
CA LEU A 411 -11.23 16.14 -9.35
C LEU A 411 -11.78 16.79 -10.62
#